data_AF-A0A4Q2USR8-F1
#
_entry.id   AF-A0A4Q2USR8-F1
#
_cell.length_a   1.000
_cell.length_b   1.000
_cell.length_c   1.000
_cell.angle_alpha   90.00
_cell.angle_beta   90.00
_cell.angle_gamma   90.00
#
_symmetry.space_group_name_H-M   'P 1'
#
loop_
_entity.id
_entity.type
_entity.pdbx_description
1 polymer ?
#
loop_
_entity_poly.entity_id
_entity_poly.type
_entity_poly.pdbx_seq_one_letter_code
_entity_poly.pdbx_strand_id
1 'polypeptide(L)'
;MATGEGVWGSLPEAEQNSVWDDTERSFWVNLRIKKDAENKKIEKDFQLSINEVRLKLSDLTGQRSQLKESQSRLARELAKVEAELAGTTDECEKKVSQLGRIEQDYHASRKKRTEMLHDIWFKMRRFFRQKRGEDPDAPDHLGPESEGIVLPEMLSELSLGFNGPTPRVEPTNGTAVVAGRPEEEEEEEEEDRMEGIEHHDNRGAESLVDIVDADGNVIGPVEQIEPWNQWVEGIQELEIRRPVKIHK
;
A
#
# COMPACT_ATOMS: atom_id res chain seq x y z
N MET A 1 86.76 44.95 20.29
CA MET A 1 85.28 44.84 20.23
C MET A 1 84.76 45.24 21.60
N ALA A 2 84.24 46.45 21.72
CA ALA A 2 83.60 46.95 22.94
C ALA A 2 82.43 47.81 22.49
N THR A 3 81.33 47.16 22.12
CA THR A 3 80.20 47.80 21.44
C THR A 3 78.94 47.37 22.14
N GLY A 4 78.33 48.29 22.90
CA GLY A 4 76.99 48.11 23.46
C GLY A 4 76.79 48.77 24.83
N GLU A 5 77.60 48.40 25.83
CA GLU A 5 77.31 48.75 27.23
C GLU A 5 77.74 50.18 27.64
N GLY A 6 78.74 50.77 26.97
CA GLY A 6 79.25 52.10 27.34
C GLY A 6 78.39 53.29 26.92
N VAL A 7 77.46 53.11 25.99
CA VAL A 7 76.62 54.21 25.46
C VAL A 7 75.42 54.48 26.37
N TRP A 8 74.87 53.43 26.98
CA TRP A 8 73.72 53.55 27.88
C TRP A 8 74.06 54.26 29.19
N GLY A 9 75.18 53.91 29.82
CA GLY A 9 75.64 54.57 31.06
C GLY A 9 76.13 56.01 30.90
N SER A 10 76.23 56.52 29.65
CA SER A 10 76.69 57.88 29.35
C SER A 10 75.54 58.88 29.17
N LEU A 11 74.28 58.42 29.13
CA LEU A 11 73.08 59.25 29.02
C LEU A 11 72.61 59.74 30.40
N PRO A 12 72.11 60.99 30.53
CA PRO A 12 71.46 61.45 31.75
C PRO A 12 70.32 60.52 32.18
N GLU A 13 70.19 60.28 33.48
CA GLU A 13 69.20 59.35 34.07
C GLU A 13 67.75 59.67 33.63
N ALA A 14 67.45 60.95 33.43
CA ALA A 14 66.16 61.40 32.90
C ALA A 14 65.89 60.94 31.45
N GLU A 15 66.90 60.92 30.59
CA GLU A 15 66.78 60.44 29.20
C GLU A 15 66.68 58.92 29.15
N GLN A 16 67.41 58.21 30.02
CA GLN A 16 67.26 56.75 30.15
C GLN A 16 65.85 56.36 30.59
N ASN A 17 65.30 57.04 31.61
CA ASN A 17 63.93 56.79 32.08
C ASN A 17 62.88 57.10 31.00
N SER A 18 63.06 58.17 30.23
CA SER A 18 62.15 58.51 29.12
C SER A 18 62.12 57.42 28.04
N VAL A 19 63.27 56.83 27.69
CA VAL A 19 63.35 55.74 26.70
C VAL A 19 62.64 54.49 27.21
N TRP A 20 62.74 54.18 28.50
CA TRP A 20 62.03 53.06 29.11
C TRP A 20 60.52 53.29 29.16
N ASP A 21 60.08 54.47 29.56
CA ASP A 21 58.65 54.83 29.58
C ASP A 21 58.03 54.73 28.18
N ASP A 22 58.76 55.18 27.15
CA ASP A 22 58.28 55.11 25.77
C ASP A 22 58.31 53.68 25.21
N THR A 23 59.32 52.88 25.58
CA THR A 23 59.41 51.47 25.22
C THR A 23 58.28 50.67 25.86
N GLU A 24 57.99 50.91 27.14
CA GLU A 24 56.90 50.28 27.87
C GLU A 24 55.54 50.67 27.29
N ARG A 25 55.31 51.97 27.02
CA ARG A 25 54.07 52.42 26.36
C ARG A 25 53.89 51.76 25.00
N SER A 26 54.92 51.71 24.18
CA SER A 26 54.89 51.04 22.87
C SER A 26 54.62 49.54 23.00
N PHE A 27 55.25 48.87 23.98
CA PHE A 27 55.02 47.45 24.26
C PHE A 27 53.55 47.18 24.60
N TRP A 28 52.97 47.92 25.53
CA TRP A 28 51.58 47.71 25.95
C TRP A 28 50.58 48.02 24.82
N VAL A 29 50.83 49.06 24.02
CA VAL A 29 50.01 49.37 22.84
C VAL A 29 50.05 48.24 21.82
N ASN A 30 51.25 47.78 21.45
CA ASN A 30 51.42 46.70 20.47
C ASN A 30 50.83 45.37 20.97
N LEU A 31 51.03 45.04 22.24
CA LEU A 31 50.45 43.84 22.85
C LEU A 31 48.93 43.90 22.81
N ARG A 32 48.32 45.03 23.18
CA ARG A 32 46.87 45.21 23.16
C ARG A 32 46.31 45.07 21.75
N ILE A 33 46.92 45.73 20.75
CA ILE A 33 46.50 45.61 19.35
C ILE A 33 46.56 44.15 18.89
N LYS A 34 47.65 43.45 19.20
CA LYS A 34 47.83 42.05 18.81
C LYS A 34 46.79 41.14 19.48
N LYS A 35 46.57 41.32 20.80
CA LYS A 35 45.59 40.53 21.56
C LYS A 35 44.16 40.82 21.16
N ASP A 36 43.83 42.08 20.86
CA ASP A 36 42.52 42.46 20.34
C ASP A 36 42.26 41.82 18.98
N ALA A 37 43.28 41.72 18.10
CA ALA A 37 43.15 41.05 16.82
C ALA A 37 42.96 39.52 16.99
N GLU A 38 43.73 38.89 17.87
CA GLU A 38 43.58 37.46 18.22
C GLU A 38 42.18 37.19 18.79
N ASN A 39 41.73 37.99 19.76
CA ASN A 39 40.41 37.85 20.38
C ASN A 39 39.28 38.08 19.37
N LYS A 40 39.37 39.11 18.50
CA LYS A 40 38.38 39.34 17.46
C LYS A 40 38.27 38.17 16.48
N LYS A 41 39.39 37.50 16.18
CA LYS A 41 39.38 36.31 15.34
C LYS A 41 38.69 35.14 16.05
N ILE A 42 39.09 34.86 17.30
CA ILE A 42 38.49 33.78 18.10
C ILE A 42 36.98 33.99 18.26
N GLU A 43 36.54 35.21 18.57
CA GLU A 43 35.13 35.53 18.71
C GLU A 43 34.37 35.32 17.40
N LYS A 44 34.92 35.76 16.26
CA LYS A 44 34.30 35.52 14.95
C LYS A 44 34.17 34.03 14.63
N ASP A 45 35.23 33.26 14.85
CA ASP A 45 35.23 31.82 14.59
C ASP A 45 34.21 31.10 15.49
N PHE A 46 34.11 31.50 16.76
CA PHE A 46 33.09 31.01 17.69
C PHE A 46 31.67 31.35 17.21
N GLN A 47 31.43 32.61 16.82
CA GLN A 47 30.12 33.05 16.32
C GLN A 47 29.70 32.31 15.04
N LEU A 48 30.64 32.03 14.14
CA LEU A 48 30.35 31.23 12.95
C LEU A 48 29.96 29.79 13.34
N SER A 49 30.74 29.15 14.21
CA SER A 49 30.49 27.78 14.65
C SER A 49 29.16 27.62 15.40
N ILE A 50 28.83 28.54 16.32
CA ILE A 50 27.56 28.47 17.07
C ILE A 50 26.35 28.68 16.15
N ASN A 51 26.45 29.57 15.16
CA ASN A 51 25.36 29.82 14.22
C ASN A 51 25.15 28.64 13.28
N GLU A 52 26.23 28.00 12.82
CA GLU A 52 26.15 26.78 12.02
C GLU A 52 25.44 25.65 12.79
N VAL A 53 25.82 25.43 14.05
CA VAL A 53 25.17 24.41 14.90
C VAL A 53 23.70 24.74 15.15
N ARG A 54 23.36 26.02 15.38
CA ARG A 54 21.97 26.46 15.57
C ARG A 54 21.11 26.22 14.33
N LEU A 55 21.63 26.48 13.14
CA LEU A 55 20.93 26.20 11.87
C LEU A 55 20.69 24.69 11.69
N LYS A 56 21.72 23.86 11.89
CA LYS A 56 21.56 22.40 11.85
C LYS A 56 20.52 21.90 12.86
N LEU A 57 20.49 22.50 14.05
CA LEU A 57 19.50 22.16 15.07
C LEU A 57 18.08 22.54 14.65
N SER A 58 17.87 23.72 14.05
CA SER A 58 16.55 24.10 13.53
C SER A 58 16.09 23.18 12.41
N ASP A 59 16.99 22.81 11.49
CA ASP A 59 16.68 21.92 10.37
C ASP A 59 16.28 20.53 10.86
N LEU A 60 17.07 19.94 11.75
CA LEU A 60 16.76 18.63 12.35
C LEU A 60 15.47 18.67 13.18
N THR A 61 15.17 19.78 13.85
CA THR A 61 13.93 19.95 14.60
C THR A 61 12.72 20.01 13.66
N GLY A 62 12.86 20.67 12.50
CA GLY A 62 11.85 20.69 11.44
C GLY A 62 11.61 19.30 10.87
N GLN A 63 12.67 18.61 10.45
CA GLN A 63 12.60 17.23 9.93
C GLN A 63 11.95 16.27 10.94
N ARG A 64 12.34 16.36 12.23
CA ARG A 64 11.74 15.55 13.28
C ARG A 64 10.24 15.77 13.40
N SER A 65 9.78 17.02 13.25
CA SER A 65 8.37 17.37 13.33
C SER A 65 7.59 16.80 12.15
N GLN A 66 8.12 16.92 10.93
CA GLN A 66 7.54 16.34 9.72
C GLN A 66 7.46 14.81 9.81
N LEU A 67 8.51 14.15 10.28
CA LEU A 67 8.52 12.70 10.48
C LEU A 67 7.46 12.27 11.50
N LYS A 68 7.32 13.00 12.61
CA LYS A 68 6.30 12.71 13.63
C LYS A 68 4.87 12.87 13.08
N GLU A 69 4.64 13.87 12.24
CA GLU A 69 3.35 14.05 11.57
C GLU A 69 3.08 12.90 10.59
N SER A 70 4.07 12.53 9.77
CA SER A 70 3.96 11.41 8.83
C SER A 70 3.70 10.09 9.56
N GLN A 71 4.38 9.83 10.68
CA GLN A 71 4.16 8.69 11.54
C GLN A 71 2.72 8.66 12.08
N SER A 72 2.21 9.80 12.54
CA SER A 72 0.84 9.91 13.06
C SER A 72 -0.21 9.69 11.97
N ARG A 73 0.06 10.16 10.74
CA ARG A 73 -0.81 9.90 9.59
C ARG A 73 -0.84 8.41 9.23
N LEU A 74 0.32 7.78 9.10
CA LEU A 74 0.43 6.35 8.80
C LEU A 74 -0.23 5.47 9.87
N ALA A 75 -0.11 5.83 11.15
CA ALA A 75 -0.77 5.10 12.22
C ALA A 75 -2.31 5.12 12.09
N ARG A 76 -2.89 6.24 11.63
CA ARG A 76 -4.34 6.33 11.38
C ARG A 76 -4.77 5.47 10.19
N GLU A 77 -3.99 5.47 9.11
CA GLU A 77 -4.28 4.61 7.95
C GLU A 77 -4.18 3.13 8.30
N LEU A 78 -3.17 2.73 9.07
CA LEU A 78 -3.05 1.35 9.56
C LEU A 78 -4.26 0.96 10.41
N ALA A 79 -4.67 1.81 11.36
CA ALA A 79 -5.85 1.54 12.19
C ALA A 79 -7.14 1.42 11.36
N LYS A 80 -7.27 2.19 10.27
CA LYS A 80 -8.41 2.09 9.35
C LYS A 80 -8.40 0.74 8.61
N VAL A 81 -7.27 0.34 8.04
CA VAL A 81 -7.12 -0.95 7.35
C VAL A 81 -7.35 -2.11 8.30
N GLU A 82 -6.87 -2.04 9.54
CA GLU A 82 -7.12 -3.05 10.57
C GLU A 82 -8.61 -3.17 10.90
N ALA A 83 -9.34 -2.06 10.98
CA ALA A 83 -10.78 -2.06 11.21
C ALA A 83 -11.56 -2.66 10.02
N GLU A 84 -11.18 -2.35 8.79
CA GLU A 84 -11.77 -2.93 7.57
C GLU A 84 -11.49 -4.44 7.47
N LEU A 85 -10.28 -4.88 7.82
CA LEU A 85 -9.91 -6.29 7.89
C LEU A 85 -10.75 -7.04 8.93
N ALA A 86 -10.92 -6.46 10.12
CA ALA A 86 -11.77 -7.03 11.16
C ALA A 86 -13.23 -7.16 10.68
N GLY A 87 -13.77 -6.11 10.06
CA GLY A 87 -15.14 -6.12 9.54
C GLY A 87 -15.37 -7.17 8.44
N THR A 88 -14.43 -7.31 7.51
CA THR A 88 -14.51 -8.33 6.45
C THR A 88 -14.35 -9.75 6.99
N THR A 89 -13.49 -9.95 7.98
CA THR A 89 -13.33 -11.24 8.67
C THR A 89 -14.63 -11.65 9.36
N ASP A 90 -15.25 -10.75 10.11
CA ASP A 90 -16.55 -10.98 10.76
C ASP A 90 -17.65 -11.31 9.73
N GLU A 91 -17.65 -10.64 8.58
CA GLU A 91 -18.59 -10.95 7.51
C GLU A 91 -18.35 -12.34 6.91
N CYS A 92 -17.09 -12.71 6.65
CA CYS A 92 -16.74 -14.05 6.21
C CYS A 92 -17.22 -15.12 7.20
N GLU A 93 -16.99 -14.93 8.50
CA GLU A 93 -17.47 -15.87 9.54
C GLU A 93 -19.00 -15.98 9.57
N LYS A 94 -19.71 -14.86 9.41
CA LYS A 94 -21.18 -14.86 9.29
C LYS A 94 -21.65 -15.65 8.06
N LYS A 95 -20.99 -15.48 6.91
CA LYS A 95 -21.31 -16.21 5.67
C LYS A 95 -21.00 -17.71 5.79
N VAL A 96 -19.87 -18.08 6.39
CA VAL A 96 -19.54 -19.48 6.70
C VAL A 96 -20.61 -20.10 7.60
N SER A 97 -21.02 -19.38 8.65
CA SER A 97 -22.09 -19.83 9.55
C SER A 97 -23.45 -19.94 8.86
N GLN A 98 -23.75 -19.04 7.92
CA GLN A 98 -24.98 -19.10 7.11
C GLN A 98 -24.95 -20.30 6.15
N LEU A 99 -23.84 -20.53 5.46
CA LEU A 99 -23.65 -21.64 4.55
C LEU A 99 -23.79 -22.97 5.28
N GLY A 100 -23.15 -23.12 6.44
CA GLY A 100 -23.28 -24.32 7.27
C GLY A 100 -24.72 -24.62 7.68
N ARG A 101 -25.54 -23.59 7.97
CA ARG A 101 -26.98 -23.78 8.25
C ARG A 101 -27.75 -24.25 7.02
N ILE A 102 -27.50 -23.64 5.85
CA ILE A 102 -28.13 -24.04 4.59
C ILE A 102 -27.80 -25.50 4.25
N GLU A 103 -26.54 -25.90 4.38
CA GLU A 103 -26.11 -27.27 4.16
C GLU A 103 -26.79 -28.25 5.12
N GLN A 104 -26.83 -27.93 6.42
CA GLN A 104 -27.51 -28.74 7.42
C GLN A 104 -29.01 -28.91 7.11
N ASP A 105 -29.71 -27.81 6.80
CA ASP A 105 -31.13 -27.83 6.45
C ASP A 105 -31.39 -28.63 5.18
N TYR A 106 -30.52 -28.51 4.18
CA TYR A 106 -30.57 -29.30 2.96
C TYR A 106 -30.41 -30.80 3.25
N HIS A 107 -29.38 -31.19 4.01
CA HIS A 107 -29.15 -32.58 4.39
C HIS A 107 -30.31 -33.17 5.19
N ALA A 108 -30.85 -32.42 6.15
CA ALA A 108 -32.01 -32.82 6.93
C ALA A 108 -33.26 -33.01 6.04
N SER A 109 -33.51 -32.07 5.13
CA SER A 109 -34.62 -32.15 4.16
C SER A 109 -34.47 -33.33 3.21
N ARG A 110 -33.25 -33.58 2.72
CA ARG A 110 -32.92 -34.71 1.84
C ARG A 110 -33.12 -36.05 2.54
N LYS A 111 -32.71 -36.16 3.81
CA LYS A 111 -32.95 -37.36 4.63
C LYS A 111 -34.45 -37.63 4.78
N LYS A 112 -35.25 -36.62 5.15
CA LYS A 112 -36.72 -36.74 5.26
C LYS A 112 -37.37 -37.17 3.95
N ARG A 113 -36.95 -36.60 2.81
CA ARG A 113 -37.45 -37.02 1.49
C ARG A 113 -37.11 -38.47 1.19
N THR A 114 -35.88 -38.89 1.52
CA THR A 114 -35.45 -40.27 1.33
C THR A 114 -36.30 -41.23 2.16
N GLU A 115 -36.50 -40.94 3.45
CA GLU A 115 -37.37 -41.72 4.35
C GLU A 115 -38.81 -41.79 3.84
N MET A 116 -39.36 -40.67 3.37
CA MET A 116 -40.71 -40.61 2.78
C MET A 116 -40.82 -41.47 1.51
N LEU A 117 -39.82 -41.43 0.62
CA LEU A 117 -39.81 -42.25 -0.59
C LEU A 117 -39.73 -43.74 -0.24
N HIS A 118 -38.93 -44.12 0.77
CA HIS A 118 -38.88 -45.49 1.27
C HIS A 118 -40.23 -45.95 1.85
N ASP A 119 -40.92 -45.09 2.62
CA ASP A 119 -42.25 -45.39 3.16
C ASP A 119 -43.29 -45.59 2.05
N ILE A 120 -43.32 -44.71 1.05
CA ILE A 120 -44.20 -44.84 -0.12
C ILE A 120 -43.89 -46.15 -0.87
N TRP A 121 -42.62 -46.40 -1.16
CA TRP A 121 -42.17 -47.60 -1.85
C TRP A 121 -42.61 -48.86 -1.09
N PHE A 122 -42.40 -48.92 0.23
CA PHE A 122 -42.80 -50.05 1.06
C PHE A 122 -44.32 -50.28 1.04
N LYS A 123 -45.11 -49.21 1.20
CA LYS A 123 -46.59 -49.28 1.14
C LYS A 123 -47.08 -49.77 -0.22
N MET A 124 -46.55 -49.21 -1.31
CA MET A 124 -46.93 -49.60 -2.67
C MET A 124 -46.50 -51.04 -2.97
N ARG A 125 -45.29 -51.44 -2.58
CA ARG A 125 -44.79 -52.80 -2.79
C ARG A 125 -45.65 -53.83 -2.07
N ARG A 126 -46.01 -53.60 -0.80
CA ARG A 126 -46.95 -54.42 -0.03
C ARG A 126 -48.32 -54.51 -0.70
N PHE A 127 -48.86 -53.37 -1.14
CA PHE A 127 -50.15 -53.30 -1.84
C PHE A 127 -50.15 -54.13 -3.13
N PHE A 128 -49.11 -53.98 -3.97
CA PHE A 128 -49.01 -54.72 -5.23
C PHE A 128 -48.79 -56.22 -5.02
N ARG A 129 -48.03 -56.65 -4.00
CA ARG A 129 -47.93 -58.08 -3.62
C ARG A 129 -49.29 -58.67 -3.27
N GLN A 130 -50.04 -57.97 -2.42
CA GLN A 130 -51.39 -58.39 -2.04
C GLN A 130 -52.31 -58.54 -3.27
N LYS A 131 -52.21 -57.63 -4.24
CA LYS A 131 -53.00 -57.70 -5.48
C LYS A 131 -52.59 -58.86 -6.40
N ARG A 132 -51.35 -59.33 -6.33
CA ARG A 132 -50.85 -60.49 -7.08
C ARG A 132 -51.08 -61.84 -6.39
N GLY A 133 -51.62 -61.84 -5.16
CA GLY A 133 -51.76 -63.06 -4.35
C GLY A 133 -50.44 -63.57 -3.77
N GLU A 134 -49.41 -62.72 -3.75
CA GLU A 134 -48.13 -62.96 -3.08
C GLU A 134 -48.27 -62.68 -1.58
N ASP A 135 -47.44 -63.31 -0.75
CA ASP A 135 -47.36 -62.99 0.69
C ASP A 135 -46.92 -61.51 0.85
N PRO A 136 -47.76 -60.65 1.46
CA PRO A 136 -47.45 -59.23 1.62
C PRO A 136 -46.23 -58.97 2.52
N ASP A 137 -45.88 -59.89 3.42
CA ASP A 137 -44.83 -59.73 4.43
C ASP A 137 -43.54 -60.51 4.07
N ALA A 138 -43.44 -61.03 2.85
CA ALA A 138 -42.22 -61.65 2.36
C ALA A 138 -41.04 -60.65 2.33
N PRO A 139 -39.82 -61.05 2.78
CA PRO A 139 -38.67 -60.16 2.83
C PRO A 139 -38.23 -59.71 1.43
N ASP A 140 -38.21 -58.40 1.22
CA ASP A 140 -37.78 -57.78 -0.03
C ASP A 140 -36.45 -57.07 0.20
N HIS A 141 -35.50 -57.34 -0.68
CA HIS A 141 -34.11 -56.89 -0.62
C HIS A 141 -33.86 -55.76 -1.63
N LEU A 142 -34.88 -55.39 -2.40
CA LEU A 142 -34.88 -54.24 -3.29
C LEU A 142 -35.33 -53.00 -2.51
N GLY A 143 -34.80 -51.81 -2.86
CA GLY A 143 -35.30 -50.54 -2.34
C GLY A 143 -35.90 -49.65 -3.43
N PRO A 144 -36.24 -48.39 -3.10
CA PRO A 144 -36.78 -47.41 -4.06
C PRO A 144 -35.92 -47.23 -5.32
N GLU A 145 -34.62 -47.43 -5.20
CA GLU A 145 -33.65 -47.40 -6.30
C GLU A 145 -33.90 -48.46 -7.37
N SER A 146 -34.52 -49.60 -7.03
CA SER A 146 -34.87 -50.64 -8.01
C SER A 146 -35.95 -50.20 -8.99
N GLU A 147 -36.77 -49.23 -8.59
CA GLU A 147 -37.82 -48.60 -9.41
C GLU A 147 -37.33 -47.29 -10.05
N GLY A 148 -36.02 -46.98 -9.96
CA GLY A 148 -35.43 -45.75 -10.50
C GLY A 148 -35.73 -44.49 -9.68
N ILE A 149 -36.28 -44.62 -8.47
CA ILE A 149 -36.64 -43.51 -7.59
C ILE A 149 -35.41 -43.09 -6.78
N VAL A 150 -34.47 -42.40 -7.44
CA VAL A 150 -33.21 -41.94 -6.84
C VAL A 150 -33.17 -40.41 -6.79
N LEU A 151 -32.76 -39.85 -5.64
CA LEU A 151 -32.52 -38.41 -5.51
C LEU A 151 -31.16 -38.04 -6.12
N PRO A 152 -31.05 -36.98 -6.96
CA PRO A 152 -29.79 -36.60 -7.61
C PRO A 152 -28.63 -36.44 -6.62
N GLU A 153 -27.51 -37.10 -6.86
CA GLU A 153 -26.31 -36.99 -6.01
C GLU A 153 -25.81 -35.54 -5.95
N MET A 154 -25.37 -35.09 -4.78
CA MET A 154 -24.88 -33.72 -4.61
C MET A 154 -23.64 -33.51 -5.47
N LEU A 155 -23.58 -32.39 -6.19
CA LEU A 155 -22.32 -31.87 -6.72
C LEU A 155 -21.47 -31.41 -5.52
N SER A 156 -20.50 -32.24 -5.13
CA SER A 156 -19.54 -31.96 -4.04
C SER A 156 -18.66 -30.72 -4.28
N GLU A 157 -18.81 -30.05 -5.42
CA GLU A 157 -17.96 -28.97 -5.90
C GLU A 157 -18.04 -27.69 -5.03
N LEU A 158 -19.13 -27.48 -4.27
CA LEU A 158 -19.27 -26.29 -3.43
C LEU A 158 -18.48 -26.34 -2.11
N SER A 159 -18.06 -27.53 -1.66
CA SER A 159 -17.31 -27.70 -0.41
C SER A 159 -15.79 -27.56 -0.59
N LEU A 160 -15.27 -27.75 -1.80
CA LEU A 160 -13.83 -27.75 -2.07
C LEU A 160 -13.27 -26.36 -2.45
N GLY A 161 -14.13 -25.42 -2.87
CA GLY A 161 -13.72 -24.15 -3.48
C GLY A 161 -13.19 -23.07 -2.54
N PHE A 162 -13.33 -23.22 -1.22
CA PHE A 162 -13.00 -22.14 -0.27
C PHE A 162 -11.55 -22.18 0.27
N ASN A 163 -10.78 -23.24 0.00
CA ASN A 163 -9.39 -23.36 0.47
C ASN A 163 -8.33 -23.12 -0.61
N GLY A 164 -8.71 -22.64 -1.80
CA GLY A 164 -7.78 -22.27 -2.87
C GLY A 164 -7.53 -20.75 -2.92
N PRO A 165 -6.36 -20.27 -3.38
CA PRO A 165 -6.15 -18.85 -3.62
C PRO A 165 -7.18 -18.37 -4.65
N THR A 166 -7.92 -17.33 -4.31
CA THR A 166 -8.90 -16.66 -5.18
C THR A 166 -8.24 -16.34 -6.53
N PRO A 167 -8.79 -16.81 -7.69
CA PRO A 167 -8.28 -16.39 -8.98
C PRO A 167 -8.59 -14.90 -9.15
N ARG A 168 -7.53 -14.11 -9.38
CA ARG A 168 -7.62 -12.70 -9.74
C ARG A 168 -8.44 -12.58 -11.03
N VAL A 169 -9.65 -12.04 -10.93
CA VAL A 169 -10.47 -11.70 -12.09
C VAL A 169 -9.86 -10.45 -12.73
N GLU A 170 -9.29 -10.60 -13.91
CA GLU A 170 -8.95 -9.48 -14.79
C GLU A 170 -10.26 -8.90 -15.39
N PRO A 171 -10.43 -7.57 -15.41
CA PRO A 171 -11.58 -6.96 -16.07
C PRO A 171 -11.41 -7.06 -17.59
N THR A 172 -12.11 -7.99 -18.22
CA THR A 172 -12.25 -8.03 -19.68
C THR A 172 -13.20 -6.94 -20.13
N ASN A 173 -12.66 -5.93 -20.81
CA ASN A 173 -13.42 -4.98 -21.63
C ASN A 173 -14.21 -5.74 -22.70
N GLY A 174 -15.54 -5.65 -22.62
CA GLY A 174 -16.45 -6.29 -23.57
C GLY A 174 -17.68 -5.43 -23.81
N THR A 175 -17.63 -4.70 -24.92
CA THR A 175 -18.72 -3.93 -25.55
C THR A 175 -20.01 -4.73 -25.67
N ALA A 176 -21.14 -4.17 -25.22
CA ALA A 176 -22.47 -4.66 -25.59
C ALA A 176 -23.38 -3.48 -25.96
N VAL A 177 -23.93 -3.58 -27.17
CA VAL A 177 -24.78 -2.61 -27.85
C VAL A 177 -26.20 -2.59 -27.27
N VAL A 178 -26.69 -1.36 -27.10
CA VAL A 178 -28.06 -0.81 -27.02
C VAL A 178 -29.25 -1.72 -27.41
N ALA A 179 -30.28 -1.73 -26.55
CA ALA A 179 -31.74 -1.58 -26.84
C ALA A 179 -32.57 -1.83 -25.55
N GLY A 180 -33.55 -1.07 -25.07
CA GLY A 180 -34.13 0.24 -25.38
C GLY A 180 -35.33 0.57 -24.43
N ARG A 181 -35.46 1.85 -24.02
CA ARG A 181 -36.68 2.67 -23.72
C ARG A 181 -37.71 2.27 -22.61
N PRO A 182 -38.57 3.19 -22.06
CA PRO A 182 -38.33 4.37 -21.18
C PRO A 182 -39.28 4.51 -19.93
N GLU A 183 -39.07 5.59 -19.14
CA GLU A 183 -40.03 6.39 -18.30
C GLU A 183 -40.58 5.69 -17.03
N GLU A 184 -40.66 6.26 -15.81
CA GLU A 184 -41.07 7.59 -15.28
C GLU A 184 -40.37 7.85 -13.90
N GLU A 185 -39.82 9.05 -13.60
CA GLU A 185 -40.29 10.09 -12.63
C GLU A 185 -40.33 9.65 -11.14
N GLU A 186 -39.88 10.34 -10.10
CA GLU A 186 -39.17 11.60 -9.77
C GLU A 186 -38.79 11.44 -8.27
N GLU A 187 -37.64 11.97 -7.81
CA GLU A 187 -37.52 12.61 -6.48
C GLU A 187 -36.13 13.28 -6.37
N GLU A 188 -36.16 14.58 -6.09
CA GLU A 188 -35.02 15.50 -5.95
C GLU A 188 -34.37 15.36 -4.57
N GLU A 189 -33.03 15.25 -4.50
CA GLU A 189 -32.23 15.83 -3.41
C GLU A 189 -30.89 16.35 -3.96
N GLU A 190 -30.53 17.54 -3.49
CA GLU A 190 -29.52 18.47 -4.02
C GLU A 190 -28.05 18.08 -3.82
N GLU A 191 -27.24 18.57 -4.77
CA GLU A 191 -25.85 19.04 -4.67
C GLU A 191 -24.77 18.14 -4.02
N ASP A 192 -24.10 17.36 -4.88
CA ASP A 192 -22.63 17.44 -5.00
C ASP A 192 -22.20 17.05 -6.42
N ARG A 193 -22.25 18.05 -7.30
CA ARG A 193 -21.92 17.94 -8.72
C ARG A 193 -20.40 17.84 -8.89
N MET A 194 -19.86 16.63 -8.84
CA MET A 194 -18.50 16.33 -9.31
C MET A 194 -18.45 16.55 -10.83
N GLU A 195 -18.09 17.77 -11.20
CA GLU A 195 -17.78 18.20 -12.55
C GLU A 195 -16.46 17.56 -12.99
N GLY A 196 -16.45 16.92 -14.17
CA GLY A 196 -15.23 16.59 -14.90
C GLY A 196 -14.77 15.13 -14.85
N ILE A 197 -15.55 14.20 -15.42
CA ILE A 197 -14.92 13.08 -16.15
C ILE A 197 -14.81 13.56 -17.59
N GLU A 198 -13.75 14.31 -17.86
CA GLU A 198 -13.36 14.60 -19.23
C GLU A 198 -12.85 13.28 -19.83
N HIS A 199 -13.64 12.73 -20.75
CA HIS A 199 -13.18 11.68 -21.65
C HIS A 199 -12.16 12.29 -22.61
N HIS A 200 -10.89 12.24 -22.26
CA HIS A 200 -9.82 12.62 -23.16
C HIS A 200 -9.45 11.42 -24.03
N ASP A 201 -9.69 11.56 -25.33
CA ASP A 201 -9.18 10.65 -26.34
C ASP A 201 -7.65 10.62 -26.25
N ASN A 202 -7.08 9.46 -25.90
CA ASN A 202 -5.64 9.19 -25.95
C ASN A 202 -5.13 9.18 -27.41
N ARG A 203 -5.12 10.34 -28.05
CA ARG A 203 -4.73 10.55 -29.45
C ARG A 203 -3.30 11.08 -29.60
N GLY A 204 -2.41 10.71 -28.69
CA GLY A 204 -1.03 11.22 -28.73
C GLY A 204 -0.09 10.68 -27.67
N ALA A 205 -0.20 9.41 -27.26
CA ALA A 205 0.78 8.82 -26.36
C ALA A 205 2.16 8.71 -27.04
N GLU A 206 3.19 9.27 -26.41
CA GLU A 206 4.57 9.17 -26.89
C GLU A 206 5.08 7.73 -26.68
N SER A 207 5.54 7.09 -27.76
CA SER A 207 6.13 5.74 -27.71
C SER A 207 7.49 5.80 -27.04
N LEU A 208 7.65 5.07 -25.93
CA LEU A 208 8.87 5.06 -25.13
C LEU A 208 9.89 4.04 -25.67
N VAL A 209 9.46 2.79 -25.93
CA VAL A 209 10.34 1.69 -26.41
C VAL A 209 9.51 0.62 -27.14
N ASP A 210 9.98 0.12 -28.28
CA ASP A 210 9.40 -1.05 -28.93
C ASP A 210 9.79 -2.37 -28.24
N ILE A 211 8.81 -3.22 -27.92
CA ILE A 211 9.03 -4.57 -27.41
C ILE A 211 9.46 -5.47 -28.57
N VAL A 212 10.58 -6.17 -28.42
CA VAL A 212 11.14 -7.07 -29.43
C VAL A 212 11.19 -8.49 -28.87
N ASP A 213 10.72 -9.46 -29.66
CA ASP A 213 10.81 -10.89 -29.37
C ASP A 213 12.27 -11.40 -29.43
N ALA A 214 12.53 -12.59 -28.89
CA ALA A 214 13.82 -13.27 -28.94
C ALA A 214 14.37 -13.44 -30.37
N ASP A 215 13.49 -13.50 -31.37
CA ASP A 215 13.81 -13.63 -32.80
C ASP A 215 14.00 -12.28 -33.53
N GLY A 216 13.94 -11.15 -32.82
CA GLY A 216 14.14 -9.82 -33.40
C GLY A 216 12.90 -9.18 -34.04
N ASN A 217 11.72 -9.78 -33.85
CA ASN A 217 10.45 -9.24 -34.35
C ASN A 217 9.83 -8.25 -33.35
N VAL A 218 9.39 -7.08 -33.82
CA VAL A 218 8.72 -6.08 -32.99
C VAL A 218 7.29 -6.54 -32.67
N ILE A 219 6.99 -6.71 -31.39
CA ILE A 219 5.68 -7.10 -30.85
C ILE A 219 4.76 -5.86 -30.73
N GLY A 220 5.34 -4.69 -30.43
CA GLY A 220 4.62 -3.41 -30.40
C GLY A 220 5.28 -2.37 -29.47
N PRO A 221 4.90 -1.09 -29.59
CA PRO A 221 5.43 -0.01 -28.75
C PRO A 221 4.89 -0.07 -27.32
N VAL A 222 5.74 0.29 -26.35
CA VAL A 222 5.32 0.66 -25.00
C VAL A 222 4.97 2.15 -25.02
N GLU A 223 3.70 2.45 -24.81
CA GLU A 223 3.18 3.81 -24.76
C GLU A 223 3.13 4.31 -23.31
N GLN A 224 3.41 5.60 -23.13
CA GLN A 224 3.18 6.26 -21.86
C GLN A 224 1.67 6.40 -21.62
N ILE A 225 1.20 6.04 -20.43
CA ILE A 225 -0.20 6.23 -20.03
C ILE A 225 -0.33 7.50 -19.20
N GLU A 226 -1.51 8.13 -19.22
CA GLU A 226 -1.77 9.25 -18.33
C GLU A 226 -1.70 8.81 -16.85
N PRO A 227 -0.92 9.49 -15.98
CA PRO A 227 -0.82 9.12 -14.58
C PRO A 227 -2.14 9.31 -13.85
N TRP A 228 -2.72 8.23 -13.35
CA TRP A 228 -3.95 8.28 -12.55
C TRP A 228 -3.69 8.40 -11.03
N ASN A 229 -2.43 8.41 -10.62
CA ASN A 229 -1.98 8.73 -9.26
C ASN A 229 -0.47 9.06 -9.22
N GLN A 230 -0.01 9.57 -8.07
CA GLN A 230 1.40 9.96 -7.83
C GLN A 230 2.41 8.81 -7.93
N TRP A 231 1.98 7.57 -7.72
CA TRP A 231 2.85 6.39 -7.87
C TRP A 231 3.13 6.09 -9.34
N VAL A 232 2.10 6.18 -10.18
CA VAL A 232 2.20 5.97 -11.63
C VAL A 232 3.05 7.07 -12.26
N GLU A 233 2.89 8.31 -11.81
CA GLU A 233 3.75 9.44 -12.19
C GLU A 233 5.22 9.16 -11.85
N GLY A 234 5.51 8.80 -10.60
CA GLY A 234 6.88 8.52 -10.16
C GLY A 234 7.53 7.29 -10.81
N ILE A 235 6.74 6.28 -11.21
CA ILE A 235 7.27 5.10 -11.92
C ILE A 235 7.59 5.41 -13.38
N GLN A 236 6.81 6.29 -14.03
CA GLN A 236 7.04 6.68 -15.42
C GLN A 236 8.28 7.55 -15.61
N GLU A 237 8.70 8.30 -14.60
CA GLU A 237 9.94 9.09 -14.62
C GLU A 237 11.22 8.23 -14.54
N LEU A 238 11.10 6.93 -14.25
CA LEU A 238 12.25 6.03 -14.15
C LEU A 238 12.75 5.60 -15.53
N GLU A 239 14.05 5.72 -15.73
CA GLU A 239 14.73 5.28 -16.95
C GLU A 239 14.55 3.76 -17.18
N ILE A 240 13.94 3.38 -18.30
CA ILE A 240 13.72 1.97 -18.67
C ILE A 240 15.07 1.35 -19.07
N ARG A 241 15.79 0.77 -18.10
CA ARG A 241 17.18 0.32 -18.28
C ARG A 241 17.37 -1.03 -18.98
N ARG A 242 16.32 -1.73 -19.44
CA ARG A 242 16.48 -3.07 -20.02
C ARG A 242 15.50 -3.36 -21.15
N PRO A 243 15.96 -3.87 -22.31
CA PRO A 243 15.07 -4.49 -23.28
C PRO A 243 14.46 -5.75 -22.65
N VAL A 244 13.13 -5.81 -22.60
CA VAL A 244 12.37 -6.93 -22.05
C VAL A 244 12.28 -8.01 -23.13
N LYS A 245 12.92 -9.15 -22.90
CA LYS A 245 12.79 -10.35 -23.74
C LYS A 245 11.77 -11.29 -23.10
N ILE A 246 10.61 -11.42 -23.73
CA ILE A 246 9.58 -12.39 -23.33
C ILE A 246 9.92 -13.72 -24.00
N HIS A 247 10.04 -14.79 -23.21
CA HIS A 247 10.13 -16.16 -23.73
C HIS A 247 8.73 -16.78 -23.59
N LYS A 248 8.21 -17.35 -24.67
CA LYS A 248 6.97 -18.12 -24.64
C LYS A 248 7.20 -19.52 -24.07
#